data_AF-A0A450YNI3-F1
#
_entry.id   AF-A0A450YNI3-F1
#
_cell.length_a   1.000
_cell.length_b   1.000
_cell.length_c   1.000
_cell.angle_alpha   90.00
_cell.angle_beta   90.00
_cell.angle_gamma   90.00
#
_symmetry.space_group_name_H-M   'P 1'
#
loop_
_entity.id
_entity.type
_entity.pdbx_description
1 polymer ?
#
loop_
_entity_poly.entity_id
_entity_poly.type
_entity_poly.pdbx_seq_one_letter_code
_entity_poly.pdbx_strand_id
1 'polypeptide(L)' 'MAIRKRLTELDPARVQWKTDLVVSYVRMAGMETDKERQAGWFRQALEILRPLAAENRLSADRMGWIGLIERELDGVQPE' A
#
# COMPACT_ATOMS: atom_id res chain seq x y z
N MET A 1 -2.68 -13.39 32.24
CA MET A 1 -3.11 -12.20 31.48
C MET A 1 -1.92 -11.30 31.22
N ALA A 2 -1.15 -11.57 30.17
CA ALA A 2 -0.01 -10.73 29.77
C ALA A 2 0.00 -10.62 28.24
N ILE A 3 -1.01 -9.96 27.70
CA ILE A 3 -1.07 -9.67 26.26
C ILE A 3 -0.09 -8.52 25.99
N ARG A 4 1.14 -8.91 25.62
CA ARG A 4 1.96 -8.26 24.59
C ARG A 4 2.38 -6.80 24.84
N LYS A 5 2.89 -6.49 26.04
CA LYS A 5 3.81 -5.35 26.25
C LYS A 5 5.18 -5.65 25.62
N ARG A 6 5.28 -5.68 24.28
CA ARG A 6 6.52 -5.51 23.49
C ARG A 6 6.16 -5.15 22.03
N LEU A 7 5.45 -4.06 21.83
CA LEU A 7 5.31 -3.42 20.51
C LEU A 7 6.10 -2.10 20.44
N THR A 8 7.05 -1.90 21.36
CA THR A 8 7.85 -0.68 21.47
C THR A 8 9.00 -0.57 20.45
N GLU A 9 9.12 -1.47 19.47
CA GLU A 9 10.23 -1.43 18.49
C GLU A 9 9.77 -1.72 17.05
N LEU A 10 8.50 -1.46 16.71
CA LEU A 10 8.07 -1.43 15.32
C LEU A 10 8.50 -0.10 14.72
N ASP A 11 9.78 -0.04 14.39
CA ASP A 11 10.49 1.09 13.81
C ASP A 11 9.56 1.91 12.87
N PRO A 12 9.12 3.11 13.28
CA PRO A 12 8.28 3.96 12.45
C PRO A 12 8.94 4.26 11.10
N ALA A 13 10.28 4.29 11.06
CA ALA A 13 11.02 4.41 9.82
C ALA A 13 10.75 3.23 8.88
N ARG A 14 10.47 2.03 9.43
CA ARG A 14 10.11 0.85 8.63
C ARG A 14 8.76 0.96 7.93
N VAL A 15 7.79 1.59 8.56
CA VAL A 15 6.48 1.82 7.94
C VAL A 15 6.57 3.00 6.97
N GLN A 16 7.37 4.02 7.30
CA GLN A 16 7.61 5.18 6.46
C GLN A 16 8.20 4.78 5.10
N TRP A 17 9.32 4.05 5.04
CA TRP A 17 9.93 3.67 3.75
C TRP A 17 9.03 2.81 2.88
N LYS A 18 8.24 1.91 3.50
CA LYS A 18 7.24 1.10 2.78
C LYS A 18 6.16 1.95 2.14
N THR A 19 5.73 2.99 2.86
CA THR A 19 4.73 3.93 2.40
C THR A 19 5.29 4.83 1.29
N ASP A 20 6.54 5.28 1.43
CA ASP A 20 7.22 6.06 0.39
C ASP A 20 7.43 5.25 -0.90
N LEU A 21 7.66 3.94 -0.77
CA LEU A 21 7.73 3.01 -1.90
C LEU A 21 6.36 2.87 -2.60
N VAL A 22 5.26 2.82 -1.85
CA VAL A 22 3.90 2.85 -2.41
C VAL A 22 3.65 4.13 -3.19
N VAL A 23 4.05 5.29 -2.66
CA VAL A 23 3.93 6.57 -3.41
C VAL A 23 4.71 6.52 -4.71
N SER A 24 5.90 5.91 -4.71
CA SER A 24 6.70 5.72 -5.92
C SER A 24 5.96 4.84 -6.94
N TYR A 25 5.39 3.70 -6.51
CA TYR A 25 4.61 2.84 -7.41
C TYR A 25 3.37 3.51 -7.98
N VAL A 26 2.62 4.28 -7.18
CA VAL A 26 1.46 5.03 -7.67
C VAL A 26 1.86 6.08 -8.71
N ARG A 27 3.00 6.77 -8.50
CA ARG A 27 3.54 7.71 -9.49
C ARG A 27 3.96 7.01 -10.77
N MET A 28 4.62 5.86 -10.67
CA MET A 28 5.01 5.05 -11.84
C MET A 28 3.76 4.57 -12.60
N ALA A 29 2.73 4.13 -11.89
CA ALA A 29 1.45 3.75 -12.48
C ALA A 29 0.78 4.92 -13.23
N GLY A 30 0.86 6.14 -12.71
CA GLY A 30 0.32 7.34 -13.37
C GLY A 30 1.12 7.81 -14.59
N MET A 31 2.39 7.41 -14.71
CA MET A 31 3.23 7.69 -15.88
C MET A 31 3.15 6.59 -16.94
N GLU A 32 2.61 5.43 -16.58
CA GLU A 32 2.51 4.28 -17.45
C GLU A 32 1.31 4.40 -18.39
N THR A 33 1.54 4.13 -19.66
CA THR A 33 0.49 4.17 -20.71
C THR A 33 -0.14 2.81 -20.95
N ASP A 34 0.58 1.74 -20.62
CA ASP A 34 0.08 0.38 -20.74
C ASP A 34 -0.72 0.00 -19.50
N LYS A 35 -2.00 -0.35 -19.70
CA LYS A 35 -2.92 -0.75 -18.63
C LYS A 35 -2.43 -1.97 -17.85
N GLU A 36 -1.82 -2.95 -18.51
CA GLU A 36 -1.31 -4.14 -17.81
C GLU A 36 -0.16 -3.78 -16.87
N ARG A 37 0.75 -2.93 -17.34
CA ARG A 37 1.89 -2.46 -16.53
C ARG A 37 1.43 -1.56 -15.40
N GLN A 38 0.49 -0.66 -15.67
CA GLN A 38 -0.15 0.20 -14.68
C GLN A 38 -0.80 -0.63 -13.57
N ALA A 39 -1.57 -1.67 -13.93
CA ALA A 39 -2.15 -2.62 -12.99
C ALA A 39 -1.08 -3.38 -12.18
N GLY A 40 0.06 -3.71 -12.79
CA GLY A 40 1.20 -4.31 -12.12
C GLY A 40 1.75 -3.42 -10.99
N TRP A 41 1.94 -2.13 -11.26
CA TRP A 41 2.41 -1.15 -10.26
C TRP A 41 1.44 -0.99 -9.10
N PHE A 42 0.13 -0.92 -9.38
CA PHE A 42 -0.90 -0.85 -8.35
C PHE A 42 -0.98 -2.12 -7.50
N ARG A 43 -0.83 -3.31 -8.09
CA ARG A 43 -0.74 -4.56 -7.31
C ARG A 43 0.45 -4.55 -6.34
N GLN A 44 1.63 -4.13 -6.80
CA GLN A 44 2.83 -4.05 -5.96
C GLN A 44 2.64 -3.09 -4.77
N ALA A 45 1.94 -1.98 -4.99
CA ALA A 45 1.57 -1.07 -3.91
C ALA A 45 0.63 -1.74 -2.88
N LEU A 46 -0.39 -2.47 -3.34
CA LEU A 46 -1.33 -3.19 -2.46
C LEU A 46 -0.66 -4.32 -1.67
N GLU A 47 0.31 -5.02 -2.26
CA GLU A 47 1.09 -6.06 -1.56
C GLU A 47 1.87 -5.52 -0.36
N ILE A 48 2.21 -4.23 -0.36
CA ILE A 48 2.86 -3.56 0.78
C ILE A 48 1.81 -3.05 1.78
N LEU A 49 0.74 -2.44 1.29
CA LEU A 49 -0.28 -1.83 2.16
C LEU A 49 -1.14 -2.86 2.90
N ARG A 50 -1.51 -3.98 2.27
CA ARG A 50 -2.34 -5.04 2.86
C ARG A 50 -1.75 -5.62 4.16
N PRO A 51 -0.48 -6.07 4.22
CA PRO A 51 0.09 -6.58 5.47
C PRO A 51 0.21 -5.47 6.53
N LEU A 52 0.52 -4.23 6.14
CA LEU A 52 0.56 -3.11 7.09
C LEU A 52 -0.81 -2.79 7.69
N ALA A 53 -1.88 -2.90 6.88
CA ALA A 53 -3.25 -2.77 7.35
C ALA A 53 -3.65 -3.93 8.26
N ALA A 54 -3.32 -5.18 7.90
CA ALA A 54 -3.59 -6.37 8.72
C ALA A 54 -2.86 -6.33 10.08
N GLU A 55 -1.66 -5.77 10.12
CA GLU A 55 -0.90 -5.55 11.35
C GLU A 55 -1.42 -4.36 12.18
N ASN A 56 -2.45 -3.63 11.72
CA ASN A 56 -2.95 -2.39 12.29
C ASN A 56 -1.83 -1.32 12.48
N ARG A 57 -0.86 -1.33 11.56
CA ARG A 57 0.30 -0.42 11.52
C ARG A 57 0.13 0.70 10.51
N LEU A 58 -0.98 0.69 9.79
CA LEU A 58 -1.31 1.67 8.77
C LEU A 58 -2.17 2.76 9.41
N SER A 59 -1.77 4.02 9.22
CA SER A 59 -2.55 5.17 9.65
C SER A 59 -3.82 5.32 8.81
N ALA A 60 -4.85 5.99 9.34
CA ALA A 60 -6.15 6.13 8.66
C ALA A 60 -6.06 6.80 7.27
N ASP A 61 -5.15 7.77 7.12
CA ASP A 61 -4.83 8.41 5.85
C ASP A 61 -4.30 7.41 4.82
N ARG A 62 -3.40 6.51 5.25
CA ARG A 62 -2.79 5.48 4.41
C ARG A 62 -3.73 4.31 4.11
N MET A 63 -4.66 4.00 5.01
CA MET A 63 -5.74 3.04 4.71
C MET A 63 -6.60 3.51 3.53
N GLY A 64 -6.83 4.82 3.40
CA GLY A 64 -7.54 5.39 2.27
C GLY A 64 -6.85 5.14 0.92
N TRP A 65 -5.52 4.95 0.91
CA TRP A 65 -4.78 4.65 -0.31
C TRP A 65 -5.10 3.27 -0.86
N ILE A 66 -5.40 2.29 0.01
CA ILE A 66 -5.79 0.94 -0.43
C ILE A 66 -7.04 1.03 -1.31
N GLY A 67 -8.09 1.70 -0.82
CA GLY A 67 -9.34 1.86 -1.57
C GLY A 67 -9.17 2.67 -2.86
N LEU A 68 -8.32 3.70 -2.84
CA LEU A 68 -8.01 4.48 -4.04
C LEU A 68 -7.30 3.62 -5.09
N ILE A 69 -6.26 2.88 -4.68
CA ILE A 69 -5.50 2.01 -5.58
C ILE A 69 -6.36 0.85 -6.10
N GLU A 70 -7.20 0.25 -5.27
CA GLU A 70 -8.13 -0.81 -5.70
C GLU A 70 -9.13 -0.29 -6.74
N ARG A 71 -9.65 0.94 -6.57
CA ARG A 71 -10.54 1.57 -7.55
C ARG A 71 -9.84 1.85 -8.89
N GLU A 72 -8.61 2.37 -8.85
CA GLU A 72 -7.83 2.60 -10.07
C GLU A 72 -7.50 1.27 -10.75
N LEU A 73 -7.12 0.25 -9.99
CA LEU A 73 -6.82 -1.09 -10.51
C LEU A 73 -8.03 -1.71 -11.23
N ASP A 74 -9.23 -1.55 -10.67
CA ASP A 74 -10.50 -2.01 -11.24
C ASP A 74 -10.83 -1.28 -12.56
N GLY A 75 -10.59 0.03 -12.63
CA GLY A 75 -10.75 0.79 -13.88
C GLY A 75 -9.74 0.45 -14.97
N VAL A 76 -8.60 -0.15 -14.60
CA VAL A 76 -7.51 -0.51 -15.50
C VAL A 76 -7.61 -1.95 -15.98
N GLN A 77 -8.15 -2.87 -15.17
CA GLN A 77 -8.44 -4.25 -15.59
C GLN A 77 -9.79 -4.29 -16.31
N PRO A 78 -9.84 -4.71 -17.59
CA PRO A 78 -11.13 -5.09 -18.17
C PRO A 78 -11.62 -6.36 -17.47
N GLU A 79 -12.92 -6.38 -17.09
CA GLU A 79 -13.63 -7.56 -16.56
C GLU A 79 -13.45 -8.82 -17.42
#